data_AF-A0ABD0R4N9-F1
#
_entry.id   AF-A0ABD0R4N9-F1
#
_cell.length_a   1.000
_cell.length_b   1.000
_cell.length_c   1.000
_cell.angle_alpha   90.00
_cell.angle_beta   90.00
_cell.angle_gamma   90.00
#
_symmetry.space_group_name_H-M   'P 1'
#
loop_
_entity.id
_entity.type
_entity.pdbx_description
1 polymer ?
#
loop_
_entity_poly.entity_id
_entity_poly.type
_entity_poly.pdbx_seq_one_letter_code
_entity_poly.pdbx_strand_id
1 'polypeptide(L)' 'KFHVDAETTVPVQMMHQYESLKVYYDTDLTSKVLCLDYNDSFSMFLALPVNHRGQTIKDLEKAISRQHIE' A
#
# COMPACT_ATOMS: atom_id res chain seq x y z
N LYS A 1 -12.81 10.38 -0.86
CA LYS A 1 -12.81 10.29 -2.34
C LYS A 1 -11.60 9.44 -2.72
N PHE A 2 -11.74 8.49 -3.65
CA PHE A 2 -10.60 7.70 -4.10
C PHE A 2 -9.97 8.38 -5.31
N HIS A 3 -8.67 8.66 -5.24
CA HIS A 3 -7.92 9.29 -6.31
C HIS A 3 -7.37 8.19 -7.24
N VAL A 4 -7.83 8.16 -8.49
CA VAL A 4 -7.29 7.25 -9.50
C VAL A 4 -6.05 7.85 -10.18
N ASP A 5 -5.99 9.18 -10.22
CA ASP A 5 -4.87 9.99 -10.65
C ASP A 5 -4.90 11.36 -9.93
N ALA A 6 -4.09 12.33 -10.39
CA ALA A 6 -3.98 13.64 -9.77
C ALA A 6 -5.24 14.52 -9.92
N GLU A 7 -5.99 14.37 -11.01
CA GLU A 7 -7.12 15.22 -11.38
C GLU A 7 -8.47 14.51 -11.18
N THR A 8 -8.48 13.17 -11.24
CA THR A 8 -9.69 12.36 -11.28
C THR A 8 -9.95 11.69 -9.93
N THR A 9 -11.17 11.83 -9.44
CA THR A 9 -11.64 11.12 -8.24
C THR A 9 -12.94 10.38 -8.50
N VAL A 10 -13.11 9.24 -7.83
CA VAL A 10 -14.33 8.44 -7.90
C VAL A 10 -14.95 8.24 -6.51
N PRO A 11 -16.29 8.19 -6.40
CA PRO A 11 -16.96 7.82 -5.16
C PRO A 11 -16.78 6.33 -4.90
N VAL A 12 -16.43 5.98 -3.68
CA VAL A 12 -16.33 4.60 -3.20
C VAL A 12 -16.86 4.55 -1.77
N GLN A 13 -17.41 3.40 -1.38
CA GLN A 13 -17.72 3.13 0.02
C GLN A 13 -16.41 2.84 0.76
N MET A 14 -16.02 3.75 1.66
CA MET A 14 -14.80 3.60 2.47
C MET A 14 -15.10 2.83 3.76
N MET A 15 -14.18 1.93 4.14
CA MET A 15 -14.16 1.32 5.46
C MET A 15 -13.29 2.17 6.40
N HIS A 16 -13.57 2.13 7.71
CA HIS A 16 -12.80 2.81 8.73
C HIS A 16 -12.74 1.97 10.01
N GLN A 17 -11.55 1.87 10.60
CA GLN A 17 -11.28 1.18 11.86
C GLN A 17 -10.21 1.93 12.63
N TYR A 18 -10.28 1.87 13.96
CA TYR A 18 -9.30 2.48 14.85
C TYR A 18 -8.70 1.41 15.76
N GLU A 19 -7.47 1.00 15.46
CA GLU A 19 -6.76 -0.06 16.16
C GLU A 19 -5.23 0.09 16.00
N SER A 20 -4.46 -0.54 16.88
CA SER A 20 -3.01 -0.68 16.74
C SER A 20 -2.68 -1.72 15.67
N LEU A 21 -2.26 -1.25 14.49
CA LEU A 21 -1.91 -2.10 13.35
C LEU A 21 -0.40 -2.10 13.09
N LYS A 22 0.08 -3.18 12.48
CA LYS A 22 1.47 -3.29 12.01
C LYS A 22 1.65 -2.41 10.78
N VAL A 23 2.37 -1.31 10.93
CA VAL A 23 2.69 -0.38 9.84
C VAL A 23 4.20 -0.28 9.69
N TYR A 24 4.67 -0.39 8.46
CA TYR A 24 6.08 -0.27 8.10
C TYR A 24 6.25 0.82 7.03
N TYR A 25 7.37 1.53 7.10
CA TYR A 25 7.77 2.46 6.05
C TYR A 25 9.01 1.90 5.36
N ASP A 26 8.82 1.47 4.11
CA ASP A 26 9.91 1.01 3.25
C ASP A 26 10.64 2.23 2.72
N THR A 27 11.87 2.43 3.20
CA THR A 27 12.71 3.56 2.81
C THR A 27 13.26 3.43 1.40
N ASP A 28 13.44 2.21 0.91
CA ASP A 28 14.05 1.93 -0.40
C ASP A 28 13.01 2.17 -1.50
N LEU A 29 11.79 1.71 -1.26
CA LEU A 29 10.64 1.87 -2.15
C LEU A 29 9.76 3.08 -1.78
N THR A 30 10.20 3.95 -0.86
CA THR A 30 9.47 5.14 -0.38
C THR A 30 7.97 4.87 -0.22
N SER A 31 7.63 3.75 0.44
CA SER A 31 6.26 3.21 0.47
C SER A 31 5.81 2.96 1.91
N LYS A 32 4.54 3.23 2.19
CA LYS A 32 3.90 2.83 3.45
C LYS A 32 3.27 1.47 3.25
N VAL A 33 3.60 0.51 4.11
CA VAL A 33 3.03 -0.83 4.08
C VAL A 33 2.23 -1.05 5.35
N LEU A 34 0.97 -1.43 5.19
CA LEU A 34 0.07 -1.81 6.27
C LEU A 34 -0.16 -3.32 6.20
N CYS A 35 0.02 -4.02 7.32
CA CYS A 35 -0.31 -5.44 7.44
C CYS A 35 -1.61 -5.59 8.24
N LEU A 36 -2.59 -6.25 7.63
CA LEU A 36 -3.87 -6.60 8.23
C LEU A 36 -3.93 -8.11 8.44
N ASP A 37 -3.82 -8.53 9.70
CA ASP A 37 -3.94 -9.94 10.05
C ASP A 37 -5.43 -10.33 10.02
N TYR A 38 -5.80 -11.31 9.20
CA TYR A 38 -7.17 -11.86 9.24
C TYR A 38 -7.33 -12.84 10.40
N ASN A 39 -6.28 -13.63 10.64
CA ASN A 39 -6.14 -14.61 11.71
C ASN A 39 -4.66 -15.03 11.82
N ASP A 40 -4.36 -16.08 12.59
CA ASP A 40 -3.00 -16.57 12.82
C ASP A 40 -2.33 -17.23 11.59
N SER A 41 -3.05 -17.37 10.47
CA SER A 41 -2.56 -18.09 9.29
C SER A 41 -2.38 -17.21 8.04
N PHE A 42 -3.11 -16.09 7.92
CA PHE A 42 -3.02 -15.22 6.74
C PHE A 42 -3.17 -13.75 7.08
N SER A 43 -2.40 -12.93 6.38
CA SER A 43 -2.43 -11.47 6.47
C SER A 43 -2.47 -10.85 5.09
N MET A 44 -3.12 -9.70 4.97
CA MET A 44 -3.07 -8.86 3.77
C MET A 44 -2.08 -7.73 3.98
N PHE A 45 -1.18 -7.56 3.00
CA PHE A 45 -0.29 -6.41 2.94
C PHE A 45 -0.83 -5.37 1.95
N LEU A 46 -1.00 -4.14 2.42
CA LEU A 46 -1.39 -2.99 1.61
C LEU A 46 -0.19 -2.04 1.49
N ALA A 47 0.43 -2.00 0.32
CA ALA A 47 1.56 -1.12 0.04
C ALA A 47 1.10 0.10 -0.77
N LEU A 48 1.38 1.30 -0.27
CA LEU A 48 1.04 2.57 -0.90
C LEU A 48 2.31 3.40 -1.12
N PRO A 49 2.67 3.76 -2.37
CA PRO A 49 3.79 4.64 -2.63
C PRO A 49 3.52 6.02 -2.05
N VAL A 50 4.55 6.64 -1.49
CA VAL A 50 4.46 8.00 -0.98
C VAL A 50 5.00 8.96 -2.04
N ASN A 51 4.13 9.86 -2.52
CA ASN A 51 4.35 10.77 -3.66
C ASN A 51 5.46 11.84 -3.46
N HIS A 52 6.42 11.65 -2.55
CA HIS A 52 7.44 12.66 -2.22
C HIS A 52 8.70 12.60 -3.10
N ARG A 53 8.91 11.54 -3.90
CA ARG A 53 10.18 11.35 -4.65
C ARG A 53 10.03 10.91 -6.11
N GLY A 54 8.87 11.11 -6.73
CA GLY A 54 8.65 10.71 -8.13
C GLY A 54 8.66 9.19 -8.37
N GLN A 55 8.70 8.36 -7.32
CA GLN A 55 8.43 6.93 -7.40
C GLN A 55 6.95 6.71 -7.69
N THR A 56 6.67 5.88 -8.68
CA THR A 56 5.32 5.57 -9.15
C THR A 56 4.85 4.22 -8.63
N ILE A 57 3.53 3.98 -8.72
CA ILE A 57 2.96 2.65 -8.43
C ILE A 57 3.62 1.54 -9.27
N LYS A 58 4.02 1.84 -10.51
CA LYS A 58 4.70 0.90 -11.40
C LYS A 58 6.07 0.48 -10.91
N ASP A 59 6.81 1.39 -10.27
CA ASP A 59 8.12 1.09 -9.70
C ASP A 59 7.99 0.15 -8.51
N LEU A 60 6.98 0.40 -7.66
CA LEU A 60 6.63 -0.47 -6.54
C LEU A 60 6.21 -1.88 -7.01
N GLU A 61 5.32 -1.97 -8.00
CA GLU A 61 4.88 -3.25 -8.58
C GLU A 61 6.05 -4.04 -9.20
N LYS A 62 6.97 -3.35 -9.86
CA LYS A 62 8.17 -3.97 -10.44
C LYS A 62 9.14 -4.49 -9.38
N ALA A 63 9.27 -3.81 -8.24
CA ALA A 63 10.12 -4.27 -7.14
C ALA A 63 9.53 -5.51 -6.45
N ILE A 64 8.22 -5.50 -6.19
CA ILE A 64 7.52 -6.63 -5.56
C ILE A 64 7.54 -7.87 -6.47
N SER A 65 7.27 -7.71 -7.76
CA SER A 65 7.22 -8.83 -8.72
C SER A 65 8.56 -9.51 -8.98
N ARG A 66 9.69 -8.83 -8.71
CA ARG A 66 11.02 -9.34 -9.06
C ARG A 66 11.66 -10.25 -8.02
N GLN A 67 11.15 -10.33 -6.79
CA GLN A 67 11.91 -10.98 -5.70
C GLN A 67 11.12 -11.67 -4.57
N HIS A 68 9.78 -11.77 -4.63
CA HIS A 68 8.99 -12.21 -3.45
C HIS A 68 7.94 -13.30 -3.71
N ILE A 69 8.08 -14.09 -4.78
CA ILE A 69 7.29 -15.33 -4.97
C ILE A 69 8.25 -16.48 -5.27
N GLU A 70 9.04 -16.87 -4.28
CA GLU A 70 9.63 -18.21 -4.16
C GLU A 70 9.48 -18.70 -2.71
#